data_AF-A0A7C1PUJ6-F1
#
_entry.id   AF-A0A7C1PUJ6-F1
#
_cell.length_a   1.000
_cell.length_b   1.000
_cell.length_c   1.000
_cell.angle_alpha   90.00
_cell.angle_beta   90.00
_cell.angle_gamma   90.00
#
_symmetry.space_group_name_H-M   'P 1'
#
loop_
_entity.id
_entity.type
_entity.pdbx_description
1 polymer ?
#
loop_
_entity_poly.entity_id
_entity_poly.type
_entity_poly.pdbx_seq_one_letter_code
_entity_poly.pdbx_strand_id
1 'polypeptide(L)'
;MMAKDPAILFYTADFITGTLTMTNEHVGMYIRLLCLQHQKGRLSEKDMLYICTSYVDEVFCKFEKDNDGYYCNKRLQEEALRRKLYSESRRKNVSKRYATYVEHMETETETETETITKDKYKGKAPRFTPPTLEEIKSYFSEIGLGNEEADKFHDFYISKGWMVGKNKMKDWESAGRNWKRKGANYGANKGNGHRSSQRVKPPEGKYND
;
A
#
# COMPACT_ATOMS: atom_id res chain seq x y z
N MET A 1 -23.86 3.73 16.81
CA MET A 1 -22.83 4.80 16.80
C MET A 1 -21.57 4.24 16.15
N MET A 2 -20.94 4.91 15.18
CA MET A 2 -19.64 4.45 14.68
C MET A 2 -18.57 4.72 15.74
N ALA A 3 -17.85 3.69 16.19
CA ALA A 3 -16.69 3.86 17.05
C ALA A 3 -15.64 4.73 16.32
N LYS A 4 -15.16 5.78 16.99
CA LYS A 4 -13.99 6.53 16.52
C LYS A 4 -12.75 5.65 16.63
N ASP A 5 -11.79 5.86 15.74
CA ASP A 5 -10.46 5.25 15.87
C ASP A 5 -9.86 5.72 17.20
N PRO A 6 -9.50 4.82 18.14
CA PRO A 6 -8.97 5.24 19.43
C PRO A 6 -7.51 5.71 19.34
N ALA A 7 -6.81 5.44 18.22
CA ALA A 7 -5.37 5.58 18.11
C ALA A 7 -4.92 6.56 17.02
N ILE A 8 -4.06 7.50 17.41
CA ILE A 8 -3.34 8.38 16.50
C ILE A 8 -2.05 7.70 16.05
N LEU A 9 -1.69 7.80 14.75
CA LEU A 9 -0.40 7.32 14.27
C LEU A 9 0.69 8.35 14.58
N PHE A 10 1.63 7.99 15.44
CA PHE A 10 2.67 8.89 15.94
C PHE A 10 4.03 8.55 15.35
N TYR A 11 4.62 9.48 14.61
CA TYR A 11 5.94 9.35 14.00
C TYR A 11 6.96 10.15 14.80
N THR A 12 7.88 9.46 15.47
CA THR A 12 8.87 10.08 16.38
C THR A 12 9.81 11.05 15.65
N ALA A 13 10.29 10.70 14.46
CA ALA A 13 11.16 11.57 13.66
C ALA A 13 10.47 12.89 13.25
N ASP A 14 9.22 12.81 12.81
CA ASP A 14 8.43 14.00 12.44
C ASP A 14 8.08 14.85 13.65
N PHE A 15 7.74 14.22 14.78
CA PHE A 15 7.48 14.93 16.03
C PHE A 15 8.72 15.69 16.49
N ILE A 16 9.86 15.00 16.64
CA ILE A 16 11.14 15.60 17.04
C ILE A 16 11.53 16.74 16.11
N THR A 17 11.45 16.56 14.79
CA THR A 17 11.77 17.61 13.82
C THR A 17 10.81 18.79 13.93
N GLY A 18 9.51 18.54 14.14
CA GLY A 18 8.47 19.55 14.29
C GLY A 18 8.52 20.33 15.59
N THR A 19 9.15 19.79 16.64
CA THR A 19 9.25 20.38 17.99
C THR A 19 10.67 20.74 18.43
N LEU A 20 11.69 20.54 17.59
CA LEU A 20 13.11 20.63 17.97
C LEU A 20 13.51 21.95 18.64
N THR A 21 12.89 23.06 18.24
CA THR A 21 13.18 24.42 18.73
C THR A 21 12.18 24.91 19.78
N MET A 22 11.19 24.09 20.17
CA MET A 22 10.14 24.47 21.11
C MET A 22 10.54 24.14 22.55
N THR A 23 10.06 24.93 23.51
CA THR A 23 10.21 24.60 24.94
C THR A 23 9.38 23.36 25.30
N ASN A 24 9.78 22.61 26.34
CA ASN A 24 9.01 21.45 26.83
C ASN A 24 7.54 21.83 27.16
N GLU A 25 7.30 23.05 27.62
CA GLU A 25 5.96 23.59 27.88
C GLU A 25 5.14 23.73 26.59
N HIS A 26 5.72 24.37 25.56
CA HIS A 26 5.08 24.50 24.24
C HIS A 26 4.86 23.14 23.56
N VAL A 27 5.78 22.18 23.74
CA VAL A 27 5.61 20.80 23.29
C VAL A 27 4.44 20.12 24.01
N GLY A 28 4.31 20.34 25.32
CA GLY A 28 3.17 19.90 26.13
C GLY A 28 1.83 20.47 25.65
N MET A 29 1.79 21.76 25.34
CA MET A 29 0.62 22.41 24.73
C MET A 29 0.28 21.80 23.36
N TYR A 30 1.28 21.65 22.49
CA TYR A 30 1.10 21.11 21.15
C TYR A 30 0.56 19.67 21.15
N ILE A 31 1.16 18.76 21.94
CA ILE A 31 0.68 17.36 21.99
C ILE A 31 -0.72 17.25 22.60
N ARG A 32 -1.06 18.08 23.60
CA ARG A 32 -2.43 18.15 24.15
C ARG A 32 -3.45 18.62 23.11
N LEU A 33 -3.10 19.60 22.29
CA LEU A 33 -3.95 20.07 21.19
C LEU A 33 -4.13 19.02 20.08
N LEU A 34 -3.06 18.29 19.70
CA LEU A 34 -3.18 17.17 18.76
C LEU A 34 -4.14 16.09 19.28
N CYS A 35 -4.04 15.74 20.56
CA CYS A 35 -4.96 14.80 21.21
C CYS A 35 -6.41 15.32 21.22
N LEU A 36 -6.62 16.60 21.52
CA LEU A 36 -7.95 17.21 21.50
C LEU A 36 -8.53 17.27 20.09
N GLN A 37 -7.73 17.63 19.09
CA GLN A 37 -8.13 17.65 17.68
C GLN A 37 -8.51 16.26 17.20
N HIS A 38 -7.76 15.21 17.58
CA HIS A 38 -8.11 13.84 17.24
C HIS A 38 -9.51 13.45 17.76
N GLN A 39 -9.89 13.89 18.96
CA GLN A 39 -11.21 13.58 19.54
C GLN A 39 -12.34 14.46 18.98
N LYS A 40 -12.10 15.76 18.76
CA LYS A 40 -13.12 16.74 18.31
C LYS A 40 -13.22 16.93 16.79
N GLY A 41 -12.15 16.69 16.04
CA GLY A 41 -12.03 17.00 14.60
C GLY A 41 -11.42 18.38 14.34
N ARG A 42 -12.22 19.44 14.50
CA ARG A 42 -11.79 20.86 14.45
C ARG A 42 -11.62 21.40 15.88
N LEU A 43 -10.75 22.39 16.08
CA LEU A 43 -10.60 23.10 17.36
C LEU A 43 -11.16 24.52 17.26
N SER A 44 -11.94 24.95 18.24
CA SER A 44 -12.33 26.37 18.34
C SER A 44 -11.20 27.19 18.97
N GLU A 45 -11.24 28.53 18.84
CA GLU A 45 -10.28 29.41 19.52
C GLU A 45 -10.33 29.24 21.05
N LYS A 46 -11.50 28.94 21.61
CA LYS A 46 -11.66 28.59 23.03
C LYS A 46 -10.94 27.30 23.40
N ASP A 47 -10.91 26.30 22.51
CA ASP A 47 -10.16 25.06 22.73
C ASP A 47 -8.64 25.29 22.72
N MET A 48 -8.16 26.14 21.79
CA MET A 48 -6.75 26.54 21.71
C MET A 48 -6.31 27.25 23.00
N LEU A 49 -7.07 28.27 23.42
CA LEU A 49 -6.78 29.06 24.62
C LEU A 49 -6.95 28.27 25.92
N TYR A 50 -7.88 27.30 25.98
CA TYR A 50 -8.04 26.44 27.15
C TYR A 50 -6.79 25.58 27.45
N ILE A 51 -6.01 25.21 26.43
CA ILE A 51 -4.75 24.47 26.60
C ILE A 51 -3.54 25.40 26.72
N CYS A 52 -3.46 26.46 25.91
CA CYS A 52 -2.29 27.34 25.87
C CYS A 52 -2.30 28.44 26.94
N THR A 53 -3.46 28.70 27.57
CA THR A 53 -3.77 29.82 28.49
C THR A 53 -3.67 31.23 27.88
N SER A 54 -2.81 31.42 26.88
CA SER A 54 -2.59 32.65 26.12
C SER A 54 -2.27 32.34 24.66
N TYR A 55 -2.01 33.36 23.83
CA TYR A 55 -1.57 33.16 22.46
C TYR A 55 -0.07 32.84 22.41
N VAL A 56 0.29 31.68 21.85
CA VAL A 56 1.67 31.17 21.76
C VAL A 56 1.99 30.87 20.30
N ASP A 57 2.71 31.77 19.63
CA ASP A 57 2.95 31.70 18.18
C ASP A 57 3.57 30.36 17.73
N GLU A 58 4.59 29.86 18.45
CA GLU A 58 5.24 28.56 18.20
C GLU A 58 4.28 27.36 18.17
N VAL A 59 3.15 27.46 18.88
CA VAL A 59 2.10 26.43 18.94
C VAL A 59 1.01 26.73 17.92
N PHE A 60 0.52 27.98 17.86
CA PHE A 60 -0.56 28.38 16.96
C PHE A 60 -0.17 28.24 15.48
N CYS A 61 1.09 28.52 15.11
CA CYS A 61 1.58 28.33 13.73
C CYS A 61 1.55 26.85 13.26
N LYS A 62 1.39 25.88 14.17
CA LYS A 62 1.23 24.45 13.85
C LYS A 62 -0.22 24.08 13.48
N PHE A 63 -1.17 25.03 13.55
CA PHE A 63 -2.58 24.82 13.22
C PHE A 63 -3.03 25.90 12.22
N GLU A 64 -3.48 25.47 11.05
CA GLU A 64 -4.07 26.38 10.05
C GLU A 64 -5.46 26.81 10.56
N LYS A 65 -5.76 28.12 10.50
CA LYS A 65 -7.10 28.66 10.77
C LYS A 65 -7.90 28.69 9.48
N ASP A 66 -9.09 28.10 9.50
CA ASP A 66 -9.99 28.05 8.36
C ASP A 66 -11.00 29.22 8.34
N ASN A 67 -11.75 29.33 7.24
CA ASN A 67 -12.70 30.42 7.00
C ASN A 67 -13.85 30.50 8.04
N ASP A 68 -14.16 29.39 8.73
CA ASP A 68 -15.18 29.37 9.78
C ASP A 68 -14.58 29.73 11.17
N GLY A 69 -13.29 30.06 11.22
CA GLY A 69 -12.57 30.46 12.43
C GLY A 69 -12.06 29.30 13.29
N TYR A 70 -12.10 28.07 12.80
CA TYR A 70 -11.56 26.90 13.52
C TYR A 70 -10.11 26.62 13.14
N TYR A 71 -9.39 25.95 14.04
CA TYR A 71 -7.98 25.58 13.91
C TYR A 71 -7.84 24.07 13.64
N CYS A 72 -6.95 23.69 12.74
CA CYS A 72 -6.56 22.30 12.53
C CYS A 72 -5.06 22.13 12.20
N ASN A 73 -4.41 21.15 12.81
CA ASN A 73 -3.15 20.63 12.30
C ASN A 73 -3.44 19.82 11.03
N LYS A 74 -3.04 20.38 9.88
CA LYS A 74 -3.28 19.83 8.54
C LYS A 74 -2.82 18.37 8.41
N ARG A 75 -1.59 18.07 8.86
CA ARG A 75 -1.00 16.73 8.77
C ARG A 75 -1.82 15.67 9.50
N LEU A 76 -2.27 15.98 10.73
CA LEU A 76 -3.15 15.09 11.50
C LEU A 76 -4.50 14.86 10.79
N GLN A 77 -5.06 15.90 10.19
CA GLN A 77 -6.32 15.80 9.43
C GLN A 77 -6.17 14.94 8.17
N GLU A 78 -5.08 15.09 7.42
CA GLU A 78 -4.74 14.27 6.24
C GLU A 78 -4.54 12.80 6.60
N GLU A 79 -3.86 12.50 7.70
CA GLU A 79 -3.67 11.11 8.18
C GLU A 79 -4.99 10.48 8.62
N ALA A 80 -5.83 11.22 9.35
CA ALA A 80 -7.16 10.76 9.76
C ALA A 80 -8.06 10.47 8.54
N LEU A 81 -8.04 11.35 7.52
CA LEU A 81 -8.75 11.14 6.27
C LEU A 81 -8.23 9.89 5.53
N ARG A 82 -6.91 9.71 5.45
CA ARG A 82 -6.28 8.55 4.81
C ARG A 82 -6.69 7.23 5.49
N ARG A 83 -6.67 7.18 6.83
CA ARG A 83 -7.13 6.02 7.63
C ARG A 83 -8.62 5.73 7.42
N LYS A 84 -9.46 6.76 7.37
CA LYS A 84 -10.90 6.64 7.08
C LYS A 84 -11.13 6.05 5.69
N LEU A 85 -10.55 6.64 4.64
CA LEU A 85 -10.68 6.17 3.26
C LEU A 85 -10.16 4.75 3.07
N TYR A 86 -9.03 4.41 3.69
CA TYR A 86 -8.51 3.04 3.69
C TYR A 86 -9.52 2.06 4.30
N SER A 87 -10.02 2.37 5.51
CA SER A 87 -11.00 1.53 6.22
C SER A 87 -12.30 1.34 5.44
N GLU A 88 -12.83 2.40 4.82
CA GLU A 88 -14.00 2.35 3.95
C GLU A 88 -13.75 1.51 2.70
N SER A 89 -12.57 1.63 2.07
CA SER A 89 -12.20 0.80 0.91
C SER A 89 -12.13 -0.68 1.27
N ARG A 90 -11.61 -1.02 2.45
CA ARG A 90 -11.57 -2.42 2.94
C ARG A 90 -12.98 -2.94 3.22
N ARG A 91 -13.85 -2.15 3.84
CA ARG A 91 -15.26 -2.50 4.09
C ARG A 91 -16.02 -2.76 2.78
N LYS A 92 -15.88 -1.88 1.78
CA LYS A 92 -16.48 -2.06 0.44
C LYS A 92 -15.96 -3.34 -0.26
N ASN A 93 -14.67 -3.63 -0.15
CA ASN A 93 -14.09 -4.86 -0.71
C ASN A 93 -14.58 -6.14 -0.01
N VAL A 94 -14.82 -6.12 1.32
CA VAL A 94 -15.42 -7.25 2.04
C VAL A 94 -16.88 -7.45 1.65
N SER A 95 -17.68 -6.38 1.64
CA SER A 95 -19.08 -6.42 1.18
C SER A 95 -19.20 -6.95 -0.25
N LYS A 96 -18.33 -6.53 -1.17
CA LYS A 96 -18.31 -7.05 -2.55
C LYS A 96 -17.97 -8.55 -2.59
N ARG A 97 -17.01 -9.03 -1.78
CA ARG A 97 -16.72 -10.48 -1.70
C ARG A 97 -17.89 -11.29 -1.18
N TYR A 98 -18.62 -10.76 -0.20
CA TYR A 98 -19.82 -11.43 0.33
C TYR A 98 -20.93 -11.50 -0.72
N ALA A 99 -21.20 -10.40 -1.44
CA ALA A 99 -22.17 -10.37 -2.54
C ALA A 99 -21.82 -11.42 -3.64
N THR A 100 -20.56 -11.44 -4.10
CA THR A 100 -20.12 -12.44 -5.09
C THR A 100 -20.09 -13.87 -4.55
N TYR A 101 -19.96 -14.07 -3.23
CA TYR A 101 -20.08 -15.41 -2.63
C TYR A 101 -21.52 -15.92 -2.60
N VAL A 102 -22.49 -15.03 -2.31
CA VAL A 102 -23.94 -15.35 -2.35
C VAL A 102 -24.38 -15.67 -3.78
N GLU A 103 -23.96 -14.87 -4.76
CA GLU A 103 -24.15 -15.10 -6.21
C GLU A 103 -23.59 -16.45 -6.71
N HIS A 104 -22.69 -17.08 -5.97
CA HIS A 104 -22.12 -18.40 -6.28
C HIS A 104 -22.67 -19.53 -5.38
N MET A 105 -23.64 -19.24 -4.52
CA MET A 105 -24.39 -20.23 -3.73
C MET A 105 -25.83 -20.44 -4.21
N GLU A 106 -26.34 -19.62 -5.12
CA GLU A 106 -27.65 -19.78 -5.75
C GLU A 106 -27.60 -20.88 -6.83
N THR A 107 -27.81 -22.13 -6.41
CA THR A 107 -28.12 -23.23 -7.33
C THR A 107 -29.61 -23.22 -7.68
N GLU A 108 -29.91 -22.90 -8.93
CA GLU A 108 -31.15 -23.19 -9.66
C GLU A 108 -32.50 -22.97 -8.92
N THR A 109 -32.98 -21.73 -8.94
CA THR A 109 -34.41 -21.47 -9.18
C THR A 109 -34.56 -20.38 -10.23
N GLU A 110 -35.06 -20.76 -11.41
CA GLU A 110 -35.24 -19.87 -12.55
C GLU A 110 -36.24 -18.73 -12.23
N THR A 111 -35.83 -17.47 -12.41
CA THR A 111 -36.73 -16.41 -12.86
C THR A 111 -35.92 -15.36 -13.64
N GLU A 112 -36.17 -15.28 -14.94
CA GLU A 112 -35.61 -14.24 -15.81
C GLU A 112 -36.18 -12.86 -15.45
N THR A 113 -35.33 -11.85 -15.27
CA THR A 113 -35.70 -10.46 -15.57
C THR A 113 -34.50 -9.68 -16.09
N GLU A 114 -34.49 -9.37 -17.37
CA GLU A 114 -33.50 -8.49 -17.97
C GLU A 114 -33.69 -7.04 -17.49
N THR A 115 -32.63 -6.38 -17.01
CA THR A 115 -32.50 -4.92 -17.15
C THR A 115 -31.06 -4.52 -17.47
N ILE A 116 -30.84 -4.13 -18.73
CA ILE A 116 -29.55 -3.61 -19.20
C ILE A 116 -29.39 -2.17 -18.71
N THR A 117 -28.36 -1.89 -17.89
CA THR A 117 -27.85 -0.53 -17.70
C THR A 117 -26.35 -0.46 -18.00
N LYS A 118 -26.03 0.00 -19.21
CA LYS A 118 -24.67 0.40 -19.59
C LYS A 118 -24.36 1.73 -18.91
N ASP A 119 -23.30 1.81 -18.08
CA ASP A 119 -22.37 2.94 -18.20
C ASP A 119 -20.99 2.76 -17.54
N LYS A 120 -19.96 3.31 -18.20
CA LYS A 120 -18.63 3.70 -17.69
C LYS A 120 -17.82 2.68 -16.84
N TYR A 121 -17.44 1.57 -17.46
CA TYR A 121 -16.20 0.88 -17.05
C TYR A 121 -14.96 1.68 -17.50
N LYS A 122 -14.30 2.40 -16.57
CA LYS A 122 -12.84 2.61 -16.70
C LYS A 122 -12.20 1.22 -16.64
N GLY A 123 -11.75 0.72 -17.79
CA GLY A 123 -11.26 -0.63 -17.94
C GLY A 123 -10.20 -0.97 -16.89
N LYS A 124 -10.46 -2.02 -16.10
CA LYS A 124 -9.36 -2.69 -15.41
C LYS A 124 -8.43 -3.23 -16.49
N ALA A 125 -7.12 -3.06 -16.33
CA ALA A 125 -6.15 -3.71 -17.19
C ALA A 125 -6.50 -5.22 -17.29
N PRO A 126 -6.44 -5.82 -18.49
CA PRO A 126 -6.87 -7.19 -18.69
C PRO A 126 -6.18 -8.12 -17.70
N ARG A 127 -6.96 -9.05 -17.15
CA ARG A 127 -6.42 -10.07 -16.25
C ARG A 127 -5.50 -10.95 -17.10
N PHE A 128 -4.27 -11.20 -16.64
CA PHE A 128 -3.28 -11.95 -17.41
C PHE A 128 -3.87 -13.26 -17.93
N THR A 129 -4.00 -13.37 -19.26
CA THR A 129 -4.33 -14.57 -19.99
C THR A 129 -3.03 -15.29 -20.32
N PRO A 130 -2.81 -16.51 -19.81
CA PRO A 130 -1.72 -17.36 -20.27
C PRO A 130 -1.76 -17.50 -21.80
N PRO A 131 -0.65 -17.26 -22.52
CA PRO A 131 -0.57 -17.58 -23.93
C PRO A 131 -0.59 -19.09 -24.16
N THR A 132 -1.07 -19.47 -25.34
CA THR A 132 -0.93 -20.82 -25.89
C THR A 132 0.51 -21.10 -26.31
N LEU A 133 0.86 -22.38 -26.45
CA LEU A 133 2.18 -22.79 -26.94
C LEU A 133 2.48 -22.26 -28.35
N GLU A 134 1.45 -22.11 -29.19
CA GLU A 134 1.58 -21.61 -30.56
C GLU A 134 1.90 -20.11 -30.62
N GLU A 135 1.22 -19.30 -29.79
CA GLU A 135 1.55 -17.87 -29.61
C GLU A 135 2.99 -17.67 -29.11
N ILE A 136 3.44 -18.51 -28.15
CA ILE A 136 4.83 -18.48 -27.67
C ILE A 136 5.79 -18.86 -28.79
N LYS A 137 5.49 -19.87 -29.61
CA LYS A 137 6.35 -20.30 -30.74
C LYS A 137 6.48 -19.24 -31.82
N SER A 138 5.37 -18.58 -32.21
CA SER A 138 5.43 -17.44 -33.13
C SER A 138 6.34 -16.34 -32.58
N TYR A 139 6.09 -15.91 -31.34
CA TYR A 139 6.87 -14.84 -30.72
C TYR A 139 8.35 -15.20 -30.53
N PHE A 140 8.65 -16.45 -30.18
CA PHE A 140 10.03 -16.92 -30.01
C PHE A 140 10.77 -16.93 -31.35
N SER A 141 10.12 -17.35 -32.43
CA SER A 141 10.64 -17.27 -33.80
C SER A 141 10.93 -15.81 -34.20
N GLU A 142 10.00 -14.88 -33.96
CA GLU A 142 10.17 -13.44 -34.22
C GLU A 142 11.37 -12.84 -33.47
N ILE A 143 11.58 -13.22 -32.20
CA ILE A 143 12.76 -12.79 -31.44
C ILE A 143 14.01 -13.64 -31.71
N GLY A 144 14.00 -14.55 -32.68
CA GLY A 144 15.16 -15.37 -33.07
C GLY A 144 15.58 -16.39 -32.01
N LEU A 145 14.62 -17.10 -31.42
CA LEU A 145 14.79 -18.31 -30.62
C LEU A 145 14.10 -19.50 -31.31
N GLY A 146 14.69 -20.69 -31.20
CA GLY A 146 14.12 -21.91 -31.76
C GLY A 146 12.92 -22.44 -30.95
N ASN A 147 12.09 -23.28 -31.59
CA ASN A 147 10.89 -23.87 -30.99
C ASN A 147 11.17 -24.61 -29.67
N GLU A 148 12.33 -25.28 -29.54
CA GLU A 148 12.72 -25.95 -28.29
C GLU A 148 12.81 -25.00 -27.09
N GLU A 149 13.21 -23.74 -27.30
CA GLU A 149 13.26 -22.74 -26.24
C GLU A 149 11.86 -22.21 -25.90
N ALA A 150 10.95 -22.19 -26.88
CA ALA A 150 9.53 -21.89 -26.65
C ALA A 150 8.85 -22.99 -25.82
N ASP A 151 9.12 -24.26 -26.14
CA ASP A 151 8.64 -25.42 -25.38
C ASP A 151 9.15 -25.38 -23.92
N LYS A 152 10.48 -25.19 -23.71
CA LYS A 152 11.07 -25.05 -22.36
C LYS A 152 10.50 -23.86 -21.58
N PHE A 153 10.25 -22.73 -22.25
CA PHE A 153 9.66 -21.53 -21.64
C PHE A 153 8.20 -21.79 -21.21
N HIS A 154 7.40 -22.38 -22.10
CA HIS A 154 6.01 -22.76 -21.83
C HIS A 154 5.93 -23.70 -20.62
N ASP A 155 6.69 -24.79 -20.64
CA ASP A 155 6.63 -25.84 -19.60
C ASP A 155 7.09 -25.32 -18.22
N PHE A 156 8.08 -24.43 -18.19
CA PHE A 156 8.53 -23.77 -16.96
C PHE A 156 7.46 -22.84 -16.36
N TYR A 157 6.71 -22.12 -17.20
CA TYR A 157 5.70 -21.17 -16.70
C TYR A 157 4.33 -21.80 -16.49
N ILE A 158 3.90 -22.80 -17.29
CA ILE A 158 2.65 -23.53 -17.05
C ILE A 158 2.71 -24.33 -15.74
N SER A 159 3.82 -25.02 -15.45
CA SER A 159 4.04 -25.75 -14.19
C SER A 159 4.07 -24.84 -12.96
N LYS A 160 4.42 -23.56 -13.14
CA LYS A 160 4.36 -22.51 -12.10
C LYS A 160 3.03 -21.76 -12.08
N GLY A 161 2.06 -22.15 -12.89
CA GLY A 161 0.79 -21.43 -13.04
C GLY A 161 0.99 -19.96 -13.43
N TRP A 162 1.99 -19.66 -14.25
CA TRP A 162 2.36 -18.32 -14.72
C TRP A 162 2.64 -17.32 -13.58
N MET A 163 3.38 -17.75 -12.57
CA MET A 163 3.78 -16.93 -11.41
C MET A 163 5.20 -16.35 -11.56
N VAL A 164 5.37 -15.10 -11.12
CA VAL A 164 6.64 -14.40 -10.97
C VAL A 164 6.74 -13.90 -9.53
N GLY A 165 7.51 -14.61 -8.70
CA GLY A 165 7.51 -14.40 -7.25
C GLY A 165 6.15 -14.73 -6.64
N LYS A 166 5.57 -13.80 -5.85
CA LYS A 166 4.27 -13.97 -5.20
C LYS A 166 3.06 -13.57 -6.06
N ASN A 167 3.28 -13.08 -7.28
CA ASN A 167 2.23 -12.54 -8.15
C ASN A 167 2.14 -13.33 -9.46
N LYS A 168 0.96 -13.31 -10.11
CA LYS A 168 0.85 -13.72 -11.52
C LYS A 168 1.71 -12.82 -12.40
N MET A 169 2.23 -13.39 -13.48
CA MET A 169 2.89 -12.66 -14.56
C MET A 169 1.94 -11.59 -15.13
N LYS A 170 2.50 -10.50 -15.66
CA LYS A 170 1.74 -9.40 -16.28
C LYS A 170 1.92 -9.34 -17.79
N ASP A 171 3.11 -9.67 -18.25
CA ASP A 171 3.57 -9.63 -19.64
C ASP A 171 4.55 -10.80 -19.78
N TRP A 172 4.24 -11.74 -20.68
CA TRP A 172 5.03 -12.92 -20.92
C TRP A 172 6.08 -12.72 -22.02
N GLU A 173 5.86 -11.81 -22.96
CA GLU A 173 6.86 -11.45 -23.96
C GLU A 173 8.09 -10.81 -23.29
N SER A 174 7.88 -9.95 -22.28
CA SER A 174 8.99 -9.43 -21.46
C SER A 174 9.74 -10.54 -20.73
N ALA A 175 9.06 -11.62 -20.34
CA ALA A 175 9.73 -12.80 -19.80
C ALA A 175 10.49 -13.57 -20.91
N GLY A 176 9.95 -13.69 -22.12
CA GLY A 176 10.62 -14.30 -23.29
C GLY A 176 11.86 -13.52 -23.75
N ARG A 177 11.78 -12.18 -23.81
CA ARG A 177 12.94 -11.29 -24.07
C ARG A 177 14.04 -11.48 -23.01
N ASN A 178 13.66 -11.71 -21.75
CA ASN A 178 14.60 -12.05 -20.68
C ASN A 178 15.10 -13.51 -20.76
N TRP A 179 14.29 -14.44 -21.27
CA TRP A 179 14.70 -15.82 -21.55
C TRP A 179 15.81 -15.84 -22.59
N LYS A 180 15.67 -15.12 -23.71
CA LYS A 180 16.72 -14.95 -24.74
C LYS A 180 18.04 -14.45 -24.13
N ARG A 181 17.99 -13.43 -23.26
CA ARG A 181 19.17 -12.89 -22.55
C ARG A 181 19.82 -13.90 -21.60
N LYS A 182 19.03 -14.79 -20.99
CA LYS A 182 19.53 -15.86 -20.12
C LYS A 182 20.10 -17.04 -20.90
N GLY A 183 19.51 -17.40 -22.04
CA GLY A 183 20.04 -18.38 -23.00
C GLY A 183 21.53 -18.15 -23.29
N ALA A 184 21.89 -16.90 -23.61
CA ALA A 184 23.26 -16.47 -23.85
C ALA A 184 24.21 -16.49 -22.62
N ASN A 185 23.71 -16.76 -21.41
CA ASN A 185 24.47 -16.67 -20.15
C ASN A 185 24.39 -17.94 -19.28
N TYR A 186 23.92 -19.07 -19.82
CA TYR A 186 23.70 -20.31 -19.04
C TYR A 186 24.97 -20.93 -18.41
N GLY A 187 26.17 -20.45 -18.74
CA GLY A 187 27.43 -20.83 -18.08
C GLY A 187 27.80 -20.01 -16.83
N ALA A 188 27.20 -18.83 -16.60
CA ALA A 188 27.84 -17.80 -15.76
C ALA A 188 27.15 -17.49 -14.41
N ASN A 189 26.04 -18.14 -14.04
CA ASN A 189 25.40 -17.84 -12.75
C ASN A 189 24.66 -19.02 -12.10
N LYS A 190 25.44 -20.00 -11.59
CA LYS A 190 24.99 -20.87 -10.50
C LYS A 190 25.42 -20.26 -9.17
N GLY A 191 24.45 -19.92 -8.32
CA GLY A 191 24.69 -19.62 -6.91
C GLY A 191 24.73 -18.13 -6.55
N ASN A 192 23.57 -17.57 -6.22
CA ASN A 192 23.26 -17.19 -4.84
C ASN A 192 21.77 -16.80 -4.76
N GLY A 193 21.02 -17.17 -3.73
CA GLY A 193 21.48 -17.49 -2.38
C GLY A 193 20.93 -16.41 -1.45
N HIS A 194 20.26 -16.82 -0.36
CA HIS A 194 19.74 -15.89 0.64
C HIS A 194 20.88 -14.98 1.11
N ARG A 195 20.74 -13.65 0.94
CA ARG A 195 21.69 -12.69 1.52
C ARG A 195 21.37 -12.54 3.00
N SER A 196 21.71 -13.56 3.79
CA SER A 196 21.70 -13.47 5.24
C SER A 196 22.65 -12.35 5.68
N SER A 197 22.12 -11.38 6.40
CA SER A 197 22.94 -10.36 7.03
C SER A 197 23.77 -11.04 8.12
N GLN A 198 25.08 -11.18 7.90
CA GLN A 198 25.99 -11.58 8.96
C GLN A 198 26.02 -10.48 10.01
N ARG A 199 25.35 -10.74 11.14
CA ARG A 199 25.44 -9.91 12.33
C ARG A 199 26.85 -10.07 12.91
N VAL A 200 27.73 -9.13 12.57
CA VAL A 200 29.03 -8.99 13.22
C VAL A 200 28.79 -8.83 14.72
N LYS A 201 29.33 -9.76 15.54
CA LYS A 201 29.32 -9.61 16.99
C LYS A 201 30.31 -8.49 17.36
N PRO A 202 29.98 -7.58 18.29
CA PRO A 202 30.97 -6.66 18.85
C PRO A 202 32.08 -7.46 19.56
N PRO A 203 33.32 -6.97 19.61
CA PRO A 203 34.37 -7.59 20.42
C PRO A 203 34.01 -7.49 21.92
N GLU A 204 34.29 -8.55 22.66
CA GLU A 204 34.12 -8.60 24.12
C GLU A 204 35.18 -7.72 24.80
N GLY A 205 34.83 -6.46 25.03
CA GLY A 205 35.60 -5.55 25.86
C GLY A 205 35.56 -6.04 27.31
N LYS A 206 36.69 -6.53 27.82
CA LYS A 206 36.86 -6.81 29.24
C LYS A 206 36.74 -5.51 30.02
N TYR A 207 35.75 -5.41 30.89
CA TYR A 207 35.83 -4.51 32.03
C TYR A 207 36.78 -5.15 33.04
N ASN A 208 37.92 -4.50 33.27
CA ASN A 208 38.71 -4.71 34.48
C ASN A 208 38.24 -3.66 35.51
N ASP A 209 38.21 -4.09 36.77
CA ASP A 209 37.85 -3.40 38.02
C ASP A 209 37.79 -1.85 38.01
#